data_AF-A0A417UFZ3-F1
#
_entry.id   AF-A0A417UFZ3-F1
#
_cell.length_a   1.000
_cell.length_b   1.000
_cell.length_c   1.000
_cell.angle_alpha   90.00
_cell.angle_beta   90.00
_cell.angle_gamma   90.00
#
_symmetry.space_group_name_H-M   'P 1'
#
loop_
_entity.id
_entity.type
_entity.pdbx_description
1 polymer ?
#
loop_
_entity_poly.entity_id
_entity_poly.type
_entity_poly.pdbx_seq_one_letter_code
_entity_poly.pdbx_strand_id
1 'polypeptide(L)'
;MKCIKKLVALTLAAVLTLAMLTACGGTPAEPLTQPDINKGKEIAAALNEARVAAGKEKVPFDEEYSVKLTEYANAYTNWQFAWRAYDQDQTAENKATLDAAKRKYDEVSKELPSGVSKGKMLKVNVAAFDNVKANGRNYFAGTDKNGNYYPLATQEGNMCAVTVITKEDLTFAIVFVGTK
;
A
#
# COMPACT_ATOMS: atom_id res chain seq x y z
N MET A 1 -34.98 -52.10 -10.72
CA MET A 1 -33.74 -51.64 -10.04
C MET A 1 -32.60 -51.33 -11.03
N LYS A 2 -32.80 -50.45 -12.03
CA LYS A 2 -31.71 -50.06 -12.98
C LYS A 2 -31.62 -48.55 -13.28
N CYS A 3 -32.54 -47.72 -12.77
CA CYS A 3 -32.59 -46.30 -13.17
C CYS A 3 -32.10 -45.31 -12.08
N ILE A 4 -31.86 -45.76 -10.85
CA ILE A 4 -31.40 -44.87 -9.75
C ILE A 4 -29.87 -44.77 -9.70
N LYS A 5 -29.14 -45.80 -10.16
CA LYS A 5 -27.66 -45.82 -10.09
C LYS A 5 -26.96 -44.87 -11.07
N LYS A 6 -27.65 -44.39 -12.12
CA LYS A 6 -27.06 -43.44 -13.10
C LYS A 6 -27.22 -41.98 -12.70
N LEU A 7 -28.19 -41.64 -11.85
CA LEU A 7 -28.43 -40.25 -11.44
C LEU A 7 -27.39 -39.74 -10.43
N VAL A 8 -26.90 -40.63 -9.56
CA VAL A 8 -25.91 -40.30 -8.52
C VAL A 8 -24.50 -40.12 -9.11
N ALA A 9 -24.18 -40.84 -10.20
CA ALA A 9 -22.89 -40.70 -10.87
C ALA A 9 -22.77 -39.38 -11.68
N LEU A 10 -23.89 -38.88 -12.23
CA LEU A 10 -23.90 -37.65 -13.03
C LEU A 10 -23.88 -36.37 -12.17
N THR A 11 -24.33 -36.44 -10.93
CA THR A 11 -24.25 -35.32 -9.98
C THR A 11 -22.87 -35.20 -9.33
N LEU A 12 -22.15 -36.32 -9.11
CA LEU A 12 -20.78 -36.26 -8.55
C LEU A 12 -19.75 -35.65 -9.53
N ALA A 13 -19.89 -35.90 -10.84
CA ALA A 13 -18.99 -35.34 -11.84
C ALA A 13 -19.20 -33.81 -12.04
N ALA A 14 -20.44 -33.33 -11.88
CA ALA A 14 -20.76 -31.90 -11.98
C ALA A 14 -20.27 -31.09 -10.76
N VAL A 15 -20.22 -31.71 -9.58
CA VAL A 15 -19.68 -31.05 -8.37
C VAL A 15 -18.14 -31.01 -8.41
N LEU A 16 -17.49 -32.01 -9.00
CA LEU A 16 -16.03 -32.01 -9.18
C LEU A 16 -15.54 -31.04 -10.26
N THR A 17 -16.31 -30.77 -11.31
CA THR A 17 -15.96 -29.73 -12.30
C THR A 17 -16.25 -28.31 -11.79
N LEU A 18 -17.22 -28.13 -10.88
CA LEU A 18 -17.46 -26.82 -10.25
C LEU A 18 -16.35 -26.44 -9.24
N ALA A 19 -15.71 -27.43 -8.60
CA ALA A 19 -14.58 -27.18 -7.72
C ALA A 19 -13.27 -26.84 -8.46
N MET A 20 -13.15 -27.21 -9.74
CA MET A 20 -11.99 -26.84 -10.56
C MET A 20 -12.19 -25.53 -11.35
N LEU A 21 -13.42 -25.05 -11.49
CA LEU A 21 -13.69 -23.72 -12.06
C LEU A 21 -13.62 -22.58 -11.03
N THR A 22 -13.49 -22.88 -9.73
CA THR A 22 -13.13 -21.91 -8.69
C THR A 22 -11.62 -21.74 -8.53
N ALA A 23 -10.81 -22.46 -9.32
CA ALA A 23 -9.34 -22.35 -9.32
C ALA A 23 -8.79 -21.45 -10.44
N CYS A 24 -9.65 -20.73 -11.17
CA CYS A 24 -9.23 -19.69 -12.10
C CYS A 24 -9.77 -18.33 -11.66
N GLY A 25 -8.87 -17.49 -11.13
CA GLY A 25 -9.01 -16.03 -11.26
C GLY A 25 -9.78 -15.33 -10.16
N GLY A 26 -9.34 -15.46 -8.91
CA GLY A 26 -9.84 -14.60 -7.86
C GLY A 26 -9.41 -15.10 -6.50
N THR A 27 -8.13 -14.94 -6.17
CA THR A 27 -7.75 -14.80 -4.77
C THR A 27 -8.77 -13.84 -4.14
N PRO A 28 -9.50 -14.22 -3.07
CA PRO A 28 -10.29 -13.25 -2.33
C PRO A 28 -9.32 -12.11 -2.04
N ALA A 29 -9.64 -10.90 -2.53
CA ALA A 29 -8.86 -9.74 -2.12
C ALA A 29 -8.80 -9.81 -0.60
N GLU A 30 -7.59 -9.95 -0.04
CA GLU A 30 -7.41 -9.91 1.40
C GLU A 30 -8.23 -8.73 1.93
N PRO A 31 -9.01 -8.90 3.01
CA PRO A 31 -9.84 -7.82 3.51
C PRO A 31 -8.97 -6.58 3.64
N LEU A 32 -9.40 -5.48 3.01
CA LEU A 32 -8.65 -4.23 3.05
C LEU A 32 -8.41 -3.89 4.52
N THR A 33 -7.14 -3.89 4.91
CA THR A 33 -6.76 -3.47 6.25
C THR A 33 -7.27 -2.05 6.43
N GLN A 34 -8.06 -1.80 7.49
CA GLN A 34 -8.49 -0.43 7.77
C GLN A 34 -7.25 0.44 7.99
N PRO A 35 -7.16 1.61 7.35
CA PRO A 35 -5.97 2.44 7.48
C PRO A 35 -5.88 3.06 8.88
N ASP A 36 -4.67 3.13 9.43
CA ASP A 36 -4.42 3.87 10.67
C ASP A 36 -4.32 5.38 10.37
N ILE A 37 -5.47 6.05 10.47
CA ILE A 37 -5.60 7.50 10.22
C ILE A 37 -4.84 8.33 11.26
N ASN A 38 -4.76 7.88 12.52
CA ASN A 38 -4.05 8.63 13.55
C ASN A 38 -2.55 8.64 13.27
N LYS A 39 -2.00 7.48 12.87
CA LYS A 39 -0.62 7.41 12.41
C LYS A 39 -0.41 8.22 11.12
N GLY A 40 -1.39 8.22 10.22
CA GLY A 40 -1.39 9.07 9.04
C GLY A 40 -1.25 10.57 9.36
N LYS A 41 -2.01 11.07 10.34
CA LYS A 41 -1.93 12.46 10.83
C LYS A 41 -0.56 12.79 11.41
N GLU A 42 0.02 11.88 12.20
CA GLU A 42 1.37 12.04 12.76
C GLU A 42 2.43 12.17 11.65
N ILE A 43 2.37 11.29 10.65
CA ILE A 43 3.28 11.30 9.51
C ILE A 43 3.10 12.59 8.68
N ALA A 44 1.87 13.03 8.44
CA ALA A 44 1.59 14.29 7.75
C ALA A 44 2.09 15.52 8.52
N ALA A 45 2.01 15.49 9.86
CA ALA A 45 2.57 16.55 10.70
C ALA A 45 4.09 16.63 10.57
N ALA A 46 4.80 15.50 10.66
CA ALA A 46 6.25 15.46 10.45
C ALA A 46 6.65 15.93 9.04
N LEU A 47 5.89 15.57 8.01
CA LEU A 47 6.11 16.08 6.65
C LEU A 47 5.98 17.61 6.60
N ASN A 48 4.94 18.17 7.23
CA ASN A 48 4.71 19.61 7.27
C ASN A 48 5.75 20.37 8.10
N GLU A 49 6.23 19.80 9.21
CA GLU A 49 7.38 20.35 9.93
C GLU A 49 8.60 20.46 9.02
N ALA A 50 8.86 19.40 8.24
CA ALA A 50 9.99 19.40 7.33
C ALA A 50 9.84 20.44 6.20
N ARG A 51 8.62 20.67 5.73
CA ARG A 51 8.30 21.70 4.74
C ARG A 51 8.51 23.11 5.30
N VAL A 52 8.00 23.39 6.50
CA VAL A 52 8.15 24.70 7.14
C VAL A 52 9.62 25.02 7.39
N ALA A 53 10.41 24.05 7.83
CA ALA A 53 11.86 24.24 8.00
C ALA A 53 12.59 24.60 6.69
N ALA A 54 12.05 24.20 5.54
CA ALA A 54 12.53 24.57 4.20
C ALA A 54 11.91 25.86 3.64
N GLY A 55 11.13 26.62 4.43
CA GLY A 55 10.44 27.82 3.97
C GLY A 55 9.27 27.54 3.01
N LYS A 56 8.68 26.33 3.07
CA LYS A 56 7.52 25.94 2.26
C LYS A 56 6.23 26.03 3.05
N GLU A 57 5.12 26.25 2.34
CA GLU A 57 3.80 26.25 2.94
C GLU A 57 3.38 24.84 3.40
N LYS A 58 2.60 24.79 4.48
CA LYS A 58 1.99 23.55 4.96
C LYS A 58 0.92 23.09 3.96
N VAL A 59 0.86 21.78 3.75
CA VAL A 59 -0.21 21.13 2.98
C VAL A 59 -1.23 20.54 3.95
N PRO A 60 -2.53 20.84 3.81
CA PRO A 60 -3.54 20.35 4.75
C PRO A 60 -3.71 18.83 4.63
N PHE A 61 -3.91 18.17 5.76
CA PHE A 61 -4.20 16.74 5.79
C PHE A 61 -5.60 16.47 5.23
N ASP A 62 -5.71 15.50 4.33
CA ASP A 62 -6.93 15.12 3.66
C ASP A 62 -7.34 13.70 4.04
N GLU A 63 -8.21 13.59 5.03
CA GLU A 63 -8.66 12.31 5.56
C GLU A 63 -9.46 11.51 4.52
N GLU A 64 -10.34 12.18 3.77
CA GLU A 64 -11.18 11.53 2.76
C GLU A 64 -10.32 10.89 1.67
N TYR A 65 -9.33 11.62 1.15
CA TYR A 65 -8.44 11.06 0.13
C TYR A 65 -7.44 10.05 0.71
N SER A 66 -7.09 10.15 1.99
CA SER A 66 -6.32 9.12 2.69
C SER A 66 -7.07 7.78 2.72
N VAL A 67 -8.40 7.80 2.83
CA VAL A 67 -9.20 6.57 2.68
C VAL A 67 -9.20 6.09 1.24
N LYS A 68 -9.30 6.98 0.24
CA LYS A 68 -9.28 6.61 -1.19
C LYS A 68 -7.97 5.93 -1.63
N LEU A 69 -6.85 6.22 -0.97
CA LEU A 69 -5.55 5.59 -1.21
C LEU A 69 -5.41 4.18 -0.60
N THR A 70 -6.42 3.67 0.09
CA THR A 70 -6.37 2.36 0.79
C THR A 70 -6.09 1.19 -0.14
N GLU A 71 -6.69 1.13 -1.33
CA GLU A 71 -6.41 0.04 -2.27
C GLU A 71 -4.95 0.07 -2.74
N TYR A 72 -4.44 1.25 -3.08
CA TYR A 72 -3.06 1.45 -3.48
C TYR A 72 -2.09 1.01 -2.35
N ALA A 73 -2.36 1.46 -1.12
CA ALA A 73 -1.50 1.18 0.03
C ALA A 73 -1.49 -0.31 0.40
N ASN A 74 -2.64 -0.98 0.31
CA ASN A 74 -2.71 -2.43 0.50
C ASN A 74 -1.93 -3.17 -0.59
N ALA A 75 -2.12 -2.81 -1.86
CA ALA A 75 -1.40 -3.47 -2.97
C ALA A 75 0.12 -3.31 -2.85
N TYR A 76 0.59 -2.11 -2.48
CA TYR A 76 2.02 -1.88 -2.23
C TYR A 76 2.53 -2.71 -1.04
N THR A 77 1.82 -2.69 0.09
CA THR A 77 2.21 -3.42 1.30
C THR A 77 2.26 -4.93 1.04
N ASN A 78 1.28 -5.47 0.31
CA ASN A 78 1.25 -6.87 -0.11
C ASN A 78 2.43 -7.24 -1.00
N TRP A 79 2.79 -6.36 -1.93
CA TRP A 79 3.96 -6.58 -2.77
C TRP A 79 5.27 -6.58 -1.97
N GLN A 80 5.45 -5.64 -1.03
CA GLN A 80 6.62 -5.61 -0.16
C GLN A 80 6.71 -6.85 0.74
N PHE A 81 5.58 -7.29 1.27
CA PHE A 81 5.49 -8.50 2.07
C PHE A 81 5.88 -9.76 1.28
N ALA A 82 5.32 -9.92 0.07
CA ALA A 82 5.65 -11.03 -0.82
C ALA A 82 7.12 -11.01 -1.27
N TRP A 83 7.69 -9.83 -1.48
CA TRP A 83 9.11 -9.69 -1.79
C TRP A 83 9.99 -10.18 -0.64
N ARG A 84 9.66 -9.81 0.60
CA ARG A 84 10.39 -10.30 1.78
C ARG A 84 10.33 -11.82 1.90
N ALA A 85 9.15 -12.43 1.70
CA ALA A 85 9.01 -13.88 1.74
C ALA A 85 9.88 -14.59 0.68
N TYR A 86 9.90 -14.05 -0.56
CA TYR A 86 10.77 -14.56 -1.62
C TYR A 86 12.26 -14.38 -1.32
N ASP A 87 12.66 -13.24 -0.74
CA ASP A 87 14.05 -12.97 -0.36
C ASP A 87 14.54 -13.92 0.72
N GLN A 88 13.66 -14.29 1.65
CA GLN A 88 13.93 -15.29 2.69
C GLN A 88 13.99 -16.72 2.13
N ASP A 89 13.09 -17.08 1.22
CA ASP A 89 13.01 -18.42 0.65
C ASP A 89 12.56 -18.39 -0.82
N GLN A 90 13.49 -18.67 -1.74
CA GLN A 90 13.33 -18.46 -3.18
C GLN A 90 12.58 -19.59 -3.90
N THR A 91 11.50 -20.10 -3.30
CA THR A 91 10.68 -21.15 -3.90
C THR A 91 9.90 -20.64 -5.12
N ALA A 92 9.49 -21.57 -6.00
CA ALA A 92 8.62 -21.26 -7.13
C ALA A 92 7.26 -20.69 -6.67
N GLU A 93 6.75 -21.14 -5.52
CA GLU A 93 5.53 -20.64 -4.91
C GLU A 93 5.68 -19.18 -4.45
N ASN A 94 6.76 -18.87 -3.73
CA ASN A 94 7.04 -17.49 -3.30
C ASN A 94 7.26 -16.56 -4.48
N LYS A 95 7.92 -17.04 -5.56
CA LYS A 95 8.06 -16.26 -6.80
C LYS A 95 6.71 -15.97 -7.45
N ALA A 96 5.82 -16.96 -7.54
CA ALA A 96 4.48 -16.77 -8.10
C ALA A 96 3.66 -15.76 -7.29
N THR A 97 3.73 -15.84 -5.96
CA THR A 97 3.08 -14.89 -5.04
C THR A 97 3.62 -13.46 -5.22
N LEU A 98 4.95 -13.30 -5.31
CA LEU A 98 5.59 -12.02 -5.59
C LEU A 98 5.13 -11.42 -6.92
N ASP A 99 5.10 -12.22 -7.99
CA ASP A 99 4.67 -11.76 -9.31
C ASP A 99 3.19 -11.36 -9.34
N ALA A 100 2.32 -12.11 -8.67
CA ALA A 100 0.91 -11.79 -8.54
C ALA A 100 0.69 -10.48 -7.76
N ALA A 101 1.37 -10.31 -6.63
CA ALA A 101 1.29 -9.09 -5.83
C ALA A 101 1.81 -7.86 -6.60
N LYS A 102 2.93 -8.02 -7.32
CA LYS A 102 3.48 -6.96 -8.18
C LYS A 102 2.52 -6.57 -9.29
N ARG A 103 1.89 -7.54 -9.96
CA ARG A 103 0.89 -7.28 -11.01
C ARG A 103 -0.28 -6.46 -10.47
N LYS A 104 -0.84 -6.85 -9.32
CA LYS A 104 -1.95 -6.10 -8.69
C LYS A 104 -1.53 -4.69 -8.31
N TYR A 105 -0.33 -4.51 -7.74
CA TYR A 105 0.21 -3.18 -7.45
C TYR A 105 0.38 -2.33 -8.73
N ASP A 106 0.89 -2.92 -9.81
CA ASP A 106 1.07 -2.22 -11.08
C ASP A 106 -0.28 -1.79 -11.67
N GLU A 107 -1.30 -2.65 -11.63
CA GLU A 107 -2.66 -2.33 -12.06
C GLU A 107 -3.23 -1.13 -11.29
N VAL A 108 -3.18 -1.16 -9.96
CA VAL A 108 -3.70 -0.06 -9.11
C VAL A 108 -2.86 1.21 -9.26
N SER A 109 -1.57 1.10 -9.60
CA SER A 109 -0.69 2.26 -9.72
C SER A 109 -0.90 3.10 -10.99
N LYS A 110 -1.64 2.59 -11.98
CA LYS A 110 -1.89 3.28 -13.25
C LYS A 110 -2.84 4.47 -13.10
N GLU A 111 -3.72 4.41 -12.10
CA GLU A 111 -4.75 5.41 -11.88
C GLU A 111 -4.68 5.91 -10.44
N LEU A 112 -4.55 7.22 -10.29
CA LEU A 112 -4.80 7.85 -9.00
C LEU A 112 -6.31 7.86 -8.74
N PRO A 113 -6.74 7.81 -7.47
CA PRO A 113 -8.14 8.10 -7.15
C PRO A 113 -8.56 9.45 -7.73
N SER A 114 -9.78 9.50 -8.27
CA SER A 114 -10.33 10.66 -8.96
C SER A 114 -10.29 11.94 -8.12
N GLY A 115 -10.28 13.08 -8.80
CA GLY A 115 -10.26 14.40 -8.16
C GLY A 115 -8.87 14.87 -7.74
N VAL A 116 -7.82 14.40 -8.42
CA VAL A 116 -6.44 14.88 -8.29
C VAL A 116 -5.79 14.91 -9.67
N SER A 117 -5.11 16.01 -9.98
CA SER A 117 -4.51 16.24 -11.30
C SER A 117 -3.01 15.97 -11.34
N LYS A 118 -2.28 16.20 -10.24
CA LYS A 118 -0.83 16.06 -10.13
C LYS A 118 -0.43 15.80 -8.68
N GLY A 119 0.67 15.09 -8.47
CA GLY A 119 1.27 14.97 -7.15
C GLY A 119 2.48 14.06 -7.10
N LYS A 120 3.05 13.93 -5.90
CA LYS A 120 4.19 13.08 -5.59
C LYS A 120 3.76 12.08 -4.53
N MET A 121 4.11 10.82 -4.77
CA MET A 121 3.91 9.75 -3.81
C MET A 121 5.22 9.37 -3.14
N LEU A 122 5.18 9.18 -1.83
CA LEU A 122 6.28 8.71 -1.00
C LEU A 122 5.84 7.44 -0.29
N LYS A 123 6.76 6.48 -0.18
CA LYS A 123 6.57 5.23 0.54
C LYS A 123 7.43 5.28 1.78
N VAL A 124 6.82 5.10 2.94
CA VAL A 124 7.48 5.25 4.24
C VAL A 124 7.36 3.92 4.99
N ASN A 125 8.49 3.34 5.35
CA ASN A 125 8.51 2.26 6.34
C ASN A 125 8.27 2.89 7.71
N VAL A 126 7.19 2.51 8.39
CA VAL A 126 6.77 3.19 9.62
C VAL A 126 7.73 2.93 10.79
N ALA A 127 8.35 1.75 10.85
CA ALA A 127 9.38 1.47 11.85
C ALA A 127 10.61 2.37 11.67
N ALA A 128 11.01 2.62 10.42
CA ALA A 128 12.10 3.56 10.11
C ALA A 128 11.71 5.00 10.48
N PHE A 129 10.48 5.42 10.18
CA PHE A 129 9.93 6.71 10.61
C PHE A 129 10.00 6.88 12.12
N ASP A 130 9.51 5.89 12.87
CA ASP A 130 9.47 5.92 14.33
C ASP A 130 10.86 5.94 14.94
N ASN A 131 11.79 5.16 14.40
CA ASN A 131 13.18 5.18 14.84
C ASN A 131 13.82 6.56 14.59
N VAL A 132 13.62 7.17 13.42
CA VAL A 132 14.16 8.50 13.14
C VAL A 132 13.58 9.55 14.08
N LYS A 133 12.27 9.50 14.33
CA LYS A 133 11.57 10.39 15.27
C LYS A 133 12.07 10.22 16.70
N ALA A 134 12.26 8.98 17.17
CA ALA A 134 12.76 8.68 18.51
C ALA A 134 14.17 9.23 18.76
N ASN A 135 14.97 9.37 17.70
CA ASN A 135 16.29 10.01 17.75
C ASN A 135 16.24 11.54 17.62
N GLY A 136 15.06 12.17 17.73
CA GLY A 136 14.90 13.63 17.68
C GLY A 136 15.10 14.23 16.27
N ARG A 137 15.05 13.40 15.23
CA ARG A 137 15.21 13.84 13.84
C ARG A 137 13.89 13.75 13.10
N ASN A 138 13.76 14.50 12.00
CA ASN A 138 12.60 14.42 11.13
C ASN A 138 12.87 13.47 9.95
N TYR A 139 12.01 12.46 9.75
CA TYR A 139 12.16 11.47 8.67
C TYR A 139 12.12 12.08 7.27
N PHE A 140 11.41 13.19 7.11
CA PHE A 140 11.27 13.89 5.84
C PHE A 140 12.34 14.97 5.64
N ALA A 141 13.29 15.11 6.57
CA ALA A 141 14.39 16.04 6.49
C ALA A 141 15.70 15.32 6.14
N GLY A 142 16.34 15.76 5.07
CA GLY A 142 17.72 15.39 4.73
C GLY A 142 18.65 16.59 4.87
N THR A 143 19.95 16.29 4.98
CA THR A 143 21.03 17.27 4.84
C THR A 143 21.92 16.82 3.71
N ASP A 144 22.20 17.69 2.75
CA ASP A 144 23.11 17.35 1.66
C ASP A 144 24.55 17.27 2.16
N LYS A 145 25.48 16.87 1.28
CA LYS A 145 26.91 16.80 1.59
C LYS A 145 27.54 18.14 2.03
N ASN A 146 26.85 19.26 1.81
CA ASN A 146 27.27 20.61 2.17
C ASN A 146 26.57 21.10 3.45
N GLY A 147 25.73 20.27 4.08
CA GLY A 147 24.96 20.65 5.27
C GLY A 147 23.70 21.47 4.97
N ASN A 148 23.27 21.58 3.70
CA ASN A 148 22.01 22.24 3.38
C ASN A 148 20.83 21.33 3.65
N TYR A 149 19.82 21.88 4.31
CA TYR A 149 18.56 21.20 4.58
C TYR A 149 17.77 20.98 3.28
N TYR A 150 17.25 19.77 3.06
CA TYR A 150 16.30 19.50 1.99
C TYR A 150 15.16 18.58 2.46
N PRO A 151 13.87 18.92 2.20
CA PRO A 151 12.78 18.03 2.53
C PRO A 151 12.61 16.95 1.45
N LEU A 152 12.21 15.74 1.83
CA LEU A 152 11.89 14.66 0.88
C LEU A 152 10.63 14.95 0.04
N ALA A 153 9.74 15.80 0.58
CA ALA A 153 8.46 16.20 -0.02
C ALA A 153 8.47 17.67 -0.50
N THR A 154 9.18 17.95 -1.60
CA THR A 154 9.27 19.30 -2.20
C THR A 154 8.10 19.68 -3.10
N GLN A 155 7.22 18.72 -3.43
CA GLN A 155 6.09 18.96 -4.34
C GLN A 155 5.14 19.99 -3.71
N GLU A 156 4.80 21.03 -4.45
CA GLU A 156 3.73 21.94 -4.05
C GLU A 156 2.36 21.31 -4.33
N GLY A 157 1.37 21.66 -3.50
CA GLY A 157 0.03 21.10 -3.56
C GLY A 157 -0.90 21.75 -2.54
N ASN A 158 -2.17 21.42 -2.62
CA ASN A 158 -3.19 21.89 -1.68
C ASN A 158 -3.75 20.75 -0.80
N MET A 159 -3.11 19.57 -0.83
CA MET A 159 -3.50 18.41 -0.01
C MET A 159 -2.31 17.50 0.30
N CYS A 160 -2.39 16.85 1.46
CA CYS A 160 -1.57 15.71 1.84
C CYS A 160 -2.48 14.58 2.34
N ALA A 161 -2.45 13.45 1.65
CA ALA A 161 -3.14 12.24 2.07
C ALA A 161 -2.12 11.21 2.56
N VAL A 162 -2.41 10.55 3.68
CA VAL A 162 -1.54 9.52 4.25
C VAL A 162 -2.36 8.31 4.67
N THR A 163 -2.04 7.18 4.07
CA THR A 163 -2.66 5.89 4.39
C THR A 163 -1.63 4.98 4.99
N VAL A 164 -1.90 4.43 6.17
CA VAL A 164 -0.99 3.52 6.87
C VAL A 164 -1.60 2.13 6.92
N ILE A 165 -0.89 1.14 6.37
CA ILE A 165 -1.33 -0.25 6.28
C ILE A 165 -0.29 -1.14 6.98
N THR A 166 -0.78 -2.07 7.78
CA THR A 166 0.03 -3.11 8.43
C THR A 166 -0.34 -4.46 7.88
N LYS A 167 0.65 -5.24 7.46
CA LYS A 167 0.52 -6.65 7.14
C LYS A 167 1.55 -7.44 7.92
N GLU A 168 1.05 -8.30 8.81
CA GLU A 168 1.88 -9.00 9.81
C GLU A 168 2.74 -8.01 10.60
N ASP A 169 4.06 -8.08 10.48
CA ASP A 169 5.02 -7.19 11.13
C ASP A 169 5.52 -6.05 10.21
N LEU A 170 5.04 -5.96 8.97
CA LEU A 170 5.37 -4.87 8.05
C LEU A 170 4.30 -3.79 8.05
N THR A 171 4.68 -2.59 8.49
CA THR A 171 3.83 -1.40 8.40
C THR A 171 4.42 -0.37 7.43
N PHE A 172 3.65 -0.05 6.39
CA PHE A 172 3.99 0.98 5.41
C PHE A 172 2.95 2.10 5.40
N ALA A 173 3.44 3.33 5.22
CA ALA A 173 2.61 4.48 4.92
C ALA A 173 2.82 4.92 3.48
N ILE A 174 1.71 5.14 2.77
CA ILE A 174 1.68 5.82 1.49
C ILE A 174 1.30 7.27 1.75
N VAL A 175 2.22 8.17 1.44
CA VAL A 175 2.04 9.61 1.55
C VAL A 175 1.90 10.17 0.15
N PHE A 176 0.84 10.92 -0.09
CA PHE A 176 0.61 11.61 -1.35
C PHE A 176 0.48 13.12 -1.10
N VAL A 177 1.27 13.91 -1.80
CA VAL A 177 1.17 15.38 -1.80
C VAL A 177 0.81 15.83 -3.20
N GLY A 178 -0.30 16.54 -3.37
CA GLY A 178 -0.80 16.90 -4.69
C GLY A 178 -1.83 18.02 -4.70
N THR A 179 -2.49 18.17 -5.84
CA THR A 179 -3.51 19.19 -6.08
C THR A 179 -4.82 18.53 -6.47
N LYS A 180 -5.88 18.80 -5.72
CA LYS A 180 -7.26 18.47 -6.09
C LYS A 180 -7.70 19.22 -7.34
#